data_AF-A0A314LDI9-F1
#
_entry.id   AF-A0A314LDI9-F1
#
_cell.length_a   1.000
_cell.length_b   1.000
_cell.length_c   1.000
_cell.angle_alpha   90.00
_cell.angle_beta   90.00
_cell.angle_gamma   90.00
#
_symmetry.space_group_name_H-M   'P 1'
#
loop_
_entity.id
_entity.type
_entity.pdbx_description
1 polymer ?
#
loop_
_entity_poly.entity_id
_entity_poly.type
_entity_poly.pdbx_seq_one_letter_code
_entity_poly.pdbx_strand_id
1 'polypeptide(L)'
;QAEYIKWMTMQDSILKQKANIKWFEEGDSNTKYFHSLIRERRRRLQIHKIKDHKERWVEGEDNIAKAAIRHFHKRYNIKHQFIDNDILECIPRTITEEDNIALTSIPNTEEIKDVVFEMGANSAAGPDGFNGTFFQKCWDIIKEDITNFV
;
A
#
# COMPACT_ATOMS: atom_id res chain seq x y z
N GLN A 1 35.36 14.69 5.93
CA GLN A 1 34.48 15.37 4.95
C GLN A 1 33.68 14.38 4.11
N ALA A 2 34.30 13.35 3.52
CA ALA A 2 33.59 12.34 2.70
C ALA A 2 32.47 11.57 3.44
N GLU A 3 32.70 11.16 4.70
CA GLU A 3 31.68 10.45 5.48
C GLU A 3 30.44 11.31 5.77
N TYR A 4 30.65 12.58 6.11
CA TYR A 4 29.55 13.51 6.38
C TYR A 4 28.65 13.70 5.15
N ILE A 5 29.25 13.86 3.97
CA ILE A 5 28.51 13.97 2.71
C ILE A 5 27.71 12.69 2.44
N LYS A 6 28.30 11.52 2.66
CA LYS A 6 27.61 10.23 2.51
C LYS A 6 26.37 10.12 3.41
N TRP A 7 26.48 10.50 4.68
CA TRP A 7 25.36 10.48 5.61
C TRP A 7 24.25 11.47 5.23
N MET A 8 24.62 12.67 4.77
CA MET A 8 23.67 13.67 4.28
C MET A 8 22.89 13.17 3.06
N THR A 9 23.58 12.62 2.05
CA THR A 9 22.93 12.05 0.87
C THR A 9 21.99 10.88 1.22
N MET A 10 22.38 10.05 2.19
CA MET A 10 21.55 8.96 2.68
C MET A 10 20.28 9.48 3.38
N GLN A 11 20.42 10.48 4.25
CA GLN A 11 19.29 11.10 4.94
C GLN A 11 18.31 11.75 3.95
N ASP A 12 18.82 12.47 2.95
CA ASP A 12 17.99 13.09 1.91
C ASP A 12 17.23 12.04 1.08
N SER A 13 17.88 10.91 0.75
CA SER A 13 17.24 9.78 0.07
C SER A 13 16.10 9.17 0.90
N ILE A 14 16.30 8.98 2.21
CA ILE A 14 15.27 8.48 3.13
C ILE A 14 14.10 9.47 3.22
N LEU A 15 14.38 10.77 3.33
CA LEU A 15 13.33 11.80 3.39
C LEU A 15 12.52 11.87 2.08
N LYS A 16 13.17 11.71 0.93
CA LYS A 16 12.53 11.62 -0.38
C LYS A 16 11.58 10.42 -0.45
N GLN A 17 12.02 9.24 0.00
CA GLN A 17 11.18 8.04 0.06
C GLN A 17 9.98 8.25 1.00
N LYS A 18 10.21 8.77 2.21
CA LYS A 18 9.13 9.07 3.17
C LYS A 18 8.11 10.09 2.63
N ALA A 19 8.55 11.06 1.84
CA ALA A 19 7.67 12.06 1.24
C ALA A 19 6.92 11.55 -0.01
N ASN A 20 7.39 10.46 -0.63
CA ASN A 20 6.88 9.88 -1.88
C ASN A 20 6.89 10.89 -3.06
N ILE A 21 8.05 11.52 -3.31
CA ILE A 21 8.24 12.54 -4.36
C ILE A 21 9.03 11.96 -5.53
N LYS A 22 8.44 12.01 -6.74
CA LYS A 22 9.00 11.43 -7.98
C LYS A 22 10.01 12.32 -8.72
N TRP A 23 9.91 13.65 -8.63
CA TRP A 23 10.74 14.60 -9.39
C TRP A 23 11.58 15.50 -8.48
N PHE A 24 12.88 15.57 -8.73
CA PHE A 24 13.76 16.62 -8.22
C PHE A 24 14.93 16.78 -9.20
N GLU A 25 14.89 17.83 -10.01
CA GLU A 25 16.10 18.42 -10.58
C GLU A 25 16.48 19.58 -9.65
N GLU A 26 17.65 19.44 -9.04
CA GLU A 26 18.53 20.47 -8.46
C GLU A 26 17.91 21.57 -7.57
N GLY A 27 18.37 21.66 -6.32
CA GLY A 27 18.30 22.94 -5.59
C GLY A 27 18.12 22.85 -4.08
N ASP A 28 19.26 22.74 -3.41
CA ASP A 28 19.55 23.20 -2.05
C ASP A 28 19.10 22.36 -0.84
N SER A 29 20.11 22.01 -0.04
CA SER A 29 20.04 21.37 1.27
C SER A 29 19.41 22.32 2.28
N ASN A 30 18.09 22.45 2.25
CA ASN A 30 17.34 22.92 3.41
C ASN A 30 15.96 22.26 3.44
N THR A 31 15.80 21.33 4.37
CA THR A 31 14.64 20.47 4.65
C THR A 31 13.28 21.20 4.75
N LYS A 32 13.25 22.54 4.72
CA LYS A 32 12.04 23.37 4.70
C LYS A 32 11.07 23.01 3.58
N TYR A 33 11.56 22.67 2.38
CA TYR A 33 10.68 22.26 1.27
C TYR A 33 9.96 20.94 1.56
N PHE A 34 10.70 19.91 2.02
CA PHE A 34 10.07 18.65 2.41
C PHE A 34 9.15 18.82 3.62
N HIS A 35 9.56 19.62 4.62
CA HIS A 35 8.70 19.91 5.77
C HIS A 35 7.44 20.70 5.39
N SER A 36 7.51 21.63 4.44
CA SER A 36 6.34 22.36 3.96
C SER A 36 5.38 21.45 3.19
N LEU A 37 5.90 20.58 2.32
CA LEU A 37 5.09 19.57 1.61
C LEU A 37 4.47 18.55 2.58
N ILE A 38 5.24 18.05 3.55
CA ILE A 38 4.72 17.14 4.58
C ILE A 38 3.63 17.84 5.40
N ARG A 39 3.84 19.11 5.78
CA ARG A 39 2.85 19.89 6.54
C ARG A 39 1.59 20.15 5.72
N GLU A 40 1.72 20.51 4.46
CA GLU A 40 0.60 20.70 3.55
C GLU A 40 -0.18 19.39 3.37
N ARG A 41 0.54 18.28 3.13
CA ARG A 41 -0.06 16.95 3.01
C ARG A 41 -0.78 16.55 4.30
N ARG A 42 -0.16 16.74 5.47
CA ARG A 42 -0.80 16.51 6.79
C ARG A 42 -2.06 17.34 6.95
N ARG A 43 -2.01 18.64 6.60
CA ARG A 43 -3.18 19.53 6.67
C ARG A 43 -4.32 19.07 5.75
N ARG A 44 -4.01 18.68 4.51
CA ARG A 44 -5.00 18.20 3.54
C ARG A 44 -5.60 16.84 3.92
N LEU A 45 -4.80 15.96 4.53
CA LEU A 45 -5.23 14.62 4.94
C LEU A 45 -5.84 14.58 6.34
N GLN A 46 -5.81 15.69 7.08
CA GLN A 46 -6.40 15.75 8.41
C GLN A 46 -7.92 15.66 8.32
N ILE A 47 -8.48 14.64 8.98
CA ILE A 47 -9.93 14.47 9.07
C ILE A 47 -10.42 15.34 10.23
N HIS A 48 -11.03 16.47 9.90
CA HIS A 48 -11.55 17.42 10.91
C HIS A 48 -12.86 16.96 11.54
N LYS A 49 -13.73 16.33 10.75
CA LYS A 49 -15.03 15.84 11.19
C LYS A 49 -15.54 14.72 10.29
N ILE A 50 -16.30 13.79 10.85
CA ILE A 50 -16.97 12.71 10.12
C ILE A 50 -18.46 12.66 10.50
N LYS A 51 -19.31 12.11 9.64
CA LYS A 51 -20.70 11.79 10.00
C LYS A 51 -20.78 10.39 10.60
N ASP A 52 -21.48 10.25 11.73
CA ASP A 52 -21.83 8.95 12.26
C ASP A 52 -23.00 8.30 11.49
N HIS A 53 -23.31 7.05 11.84
CA HIS A 53 -24.45 6.29 11.30
C HIS A 53 -25.84 6.93 11.55
N LYS A 54 -25.93 7.98 12.38
CA LYS A 54 -27.14 8.77 12.63
C LYS A 54 -27.05 10.15 11.94
N GLU A 55 -26.14 10.29 10.98
CA GLU A 55 -25.86 11.52 10.23
C GLU A 55 -25.38 12.71 11.06
N ARG A 56 -24.93 12.48 12.30
CA ARG A 56 -24.44 13.55 13.18
C ARG A 56 -22.95 13.78 12.95
N TRP A 57 -22.55 15.04 12.94
CA TRP A 57 -21.13 15.40 12.88
C TRP A 57 -20.42 15.03 14.18
N VAL A 58 -19.30 14.32 14.05
CA VAL A 58 -18.40 13.95 15.12
C VAL A 58 -17.08 14.69 14.89
N GLU A 59 -16.66 15.43 15.90
CA GLU A 59 -15.44 16.24 15.91
C GLU A 59 -14.53 15.82 17.08
N GLY A 60 -13.24 16.10 16.96
CA GLY A 60 -12.22 15.71 17.92
C GLY A 60 -11.56 14.37 17.57
N GLU A 61 -10.24 14.33 17.63
CA GLU A 61 -9.41 13.21 17.16
C GLU A 61 -9.80 11.87 17.81
N ASP A 62 -9.95 11.85 19.13
CA ASP A 62 -10.36 10.65 19.89
C ASP A 62 -11.77 10.16 19.51
N ASN A 63 -12.70 11.09 19.28
CA ASN A 63 -14.08 10.75 18.95
C ASN A 63 -14.18 10.22 17.52
N ILE A 64 -13.44 10.83 16.59
CA ILE A 64 -13.31 10.38 15.20
C ILE A 64 -12.70 8.97 15.17
N ALA A 65 -11.61 8.74 15.92
CA ALA A 65 -10.98 7.42 16.04
C ALA A 65 -11.96 6.36 16.57
N LYS A 66 -12.65 6.64 17.70
CA LYS A 66 -13.66 5.73 18.27
C LYS A 66 -14.81 5.44 17.30
N ALA A 67 -15.28 6.47 16.58
CA ALA A 67 -16.36 6.32 15.61
C ALA A 67 -15.92 5.48 14.39
N ALA A 68 -14.70 5.67 13.89
CA ALA A 68 -14.13 4.85 12.82
C ALA A 68 -13.96 3.38 13.26
N ILE A 69 -13.38 3.13 14.44
CA ILE A 69 -13.22 1.78 15.00
C ILE A 69 -14.59 1.10 15.11
N ARG A 70 -15.59 1.77 15.69
CA ARG A 70 -16.94 1.22 15.83
C ARG A 70 -17.57 0.91 14.46
N HIS A 71 -17.39 1.78 13.47
CA HIS A 71 -17.94 1.58 12.13
C HIS A 71 -17.36 0.32 11.48
N PHE A 72 -16.03 0.21 11.43
CA PHE A 72 -15.37 -0.93 10.80
C PHE A 72 -15.55 -2.21 11.62
N HIS A 73 -15.49 -2.14 12.95
CA HIS A 73 -15.80 -3.28 13.81
C HIS A 73 -17.20 -3.81 13.54
N LYS A 74 -18.21 -2.94 13.41
CA LYS A 74 -19.56 -3.38 13.06
C LYS A 74 -19.59 -4.01 11.67
N ARG A 75 -18.95 -3.41 10.68
CA ARG A 75 -18.97 -3.86 9.27
C ARG A 75 -18.26 -5.21 9.06
N TYR A 76 -17.13 -5.43 9.71
CA TYR A 76 -16.36 -6.66 9.56
C TYR A 76 -16.81 -7.79 10.49
N ASN A 77 -17.60 -7.49 11.53
CA ASN A 77 -18.21 -8.50 12.40
C ASN A 77 -19.70 -8.70 12.11
N ILE A 78 -20.18 -8.32 10.92
CA ILE A 78 -21.52 -8.72 10.47
C ILE A 78 -21.49 -10.24 10.33
N LYS A 79 -22.26 -10.94 11.16
CA LYS A 79 -22.46 -12.39 11.00
C LYS A 79 -22.96 -12.62 9.59
N HIS A 80 -22.32 -13.53 8.84
CA HIS A 80 -22.78 -13.91 7.51
C HIS A 80 -24.29 -14.15 7.56
N GLN A 81 -25.03 -13.31 6.84
CA GLN A 81 -26.40 -13.63 6.52
C GLN A 81 -26.36 -14.88 5.64
N PHE A 82 -27.38 -15.73 5.74
CA PHE A 82 -27.53 -16.86 4.84
C PHE A 82 -27.37 -16.34 3.41
N ILE A 83 -26.30 -16.75 2.74
CA ILE A 83 -26.14 -16.52 1.32
C ILE A 83 -26.99 -17.60 0.68
N ASP A 84 -28.10 -17.18 0.09
CA ASP A 84 -28.90 -18.06 -0.74
C ASP A 84 -28.06 -18.41 -1.98
N ASN A 85 -27.53 -19.62 -2.03
CA ASN A 85 -26.70 -20.08 -3.14
C ASN A 85 -27.52 -20.26 -4.43
N ASP A 86 -28.86 -20.30 -4.34
CA ASP A 86 -29.73 -20.41 -5.50
C ASP A 86 -29.60 -19.15 -6.39
N ILE A 87 -29.21 -18.01 -5.83
CA ILE A 87 -28.90 -16.80 -6.62
C ILE A 87 -27.71 -16.98 -7.56
N LEU A 88 -26.78 -17.89 -7.21
CA LEU A 88 -25.60 -18.18 -8.03
C LEU A 88 -25.98 -19.00 -9.27
N GLU A 89 -27.11 -19.72 -9.25
CA GLU A 89 -27.63 -20.44 -10.43
C GLU A 89 -28.06 -19.47 -11.54
N CYS A 90 -28.38 -18.22 -11.20
CA CYS A 90 -28.67 -17.16 -12.17
C CYS A 90 -27.42 -16.63 -12.88
N ILE A 91 -26.22 -16.97 -12.41
CA ILE A 91 -24.95 -16.51 -12.97
C ILE A 91 -24.49 -17.54 -14.01
N PRO A 92 -24.37 -17.18 -15.30
CA PRO A 92 -23.93 -18.13 -16.32
C PRO A 92 -22.48 -18.56 -16.05
N ARG A 93 -22.24 -19.88 -16.10
CA ARG A 93 -20.90 -20.44 -16.00
C ARG A 93 -20.10 -20.05 -17.25
N THR A 94 -19.21 -19.08 -17.07
CA THR A 94 -18.39 -18.52 -18.15
C THR A 94 -16.95 -19.02 -18.12
N ILE A 95 -16.52 -19.55 -16.97
CA ILE A 95 -15.18 -20.12 -16.75
C ILE A 95 -15.22 -21.60 -17.13
N THR A 96 -14.40 -21.96 -18.12
CA THR A 96 -14.21 -23.35 -18.57
C THR A 96 -13.35 -24.13 -17.60
N GLU A 97 -13.28 -25.45 -17.76
CA GLU A 97 -12.39 -26.25 -16.91
C GLU A 97 -10.92 -25.91 -17.19
N GLU A 98 -10.61 -25.64 -18.45
CA GLU A 98 -9.29 -25.18 -18.90
C GLU A 98 -8.91 -23.84 -18.27
N ASP A 99 -9.83 -22.88 -18.23
CA ASP A 99 -9.61 -21.60 -17.53
C ASP A 99 -9.36 -21.82 -16.04
N ASN A 100 -10.12 -22.71 -15.42
CA ASN A 100 -9.98 -23.00 -13.99
C ASN A 100 -8.62 -23.64 -13.68
N ILE A 101 -8.16 -24.56 -14.51
CA ILE A 101 -6.82 -25.17 -14.41
C ILE A 101 -5.74 -24.09 -14.55
N ALA A 102 -5.88 -23.17 -15.52
CA ALA A 102 -4.93 -22.09 -15.71
C ALA A 102 -4.90 -21.11 -14.52
N LEU A 103 -6.08 -20.68 -14.04
CA LEU A 103 -6.21 -19.73 -12.92
C LEU A 103 -5.76 -20.31 -11.57
N THR A 104 -5.77 -21.63 -11.42
CA THR A 104 -5.34 -22.33 -10.19
C THR A 104 -3.92 -22.90 -10.29
N SER A 105 -3.25 -22.70 -11.42
CA SER A 105 -1.86 -23.14 -11.58
C SER A 105 -0.92 -22.32 -10.70
N ILE A 106 0.13 -22.97 -10.19
CA ILE A 106 1.20 -22.31 -9.44
C ILE A 106 2.01 -21.47 -10.44
N PRO A 107 2.19 -20.17 -10.19
CA PRO A 107 2.95 -19.32 -11.09
C PRO A 107 4.40 -19.77 -11.15
N ASN A 108 5.01 -19.65 -12.33
CA ASN A 108 6.42 -19.97 -12.51
C ASN A 108 7.33 -18.80 -12.08
N THR A 109 8.63 -19.08 -11.96
CA THR A 109 9.62 -18.08 -11.53
C THR A 109 9.66 -16.85 -12.44
N GLU A 110 9.51 -17.03 -13.76
CA GLU A 110 9.46 -15.95 -14.73
C GLU A 110 8.22 -15.06 -14.54
N GLU A 111 7.04 -15.64 -14.33
CA GLU A 111 5.81 -14.90 -14.04
C GLU A 111 5.92 -14.08 -12.75
N ILE A 112 6.47 -14.68 -11.69
CA ILE A 112 6.72 -13.99 -10.43
C ILE A 112 7.69 -12.82 -10.66
N LYS A 113 8.75 -13.05 -11.43
CA LYS A 113 9.73 -12.00 -11.76
C LYS A 113 9.08 -10.86 -12.53
N ASP A 114 8.31 -11.15 -13.56
CA ASP A 114 7.67 -10.14 -14.40
C ASP A 114 6.75 -9.25 -13.57
N VAL A 115 5.95 -9.84 -12.66
CA VAL A 115 5.10 -9.09 -11.72
C VAL A 115 5.95 -8.19 -10.80
N VAL A 116 7.04 -8.72 -10.24
CA VAL A 116 7.95 -7.94 -9.36
C VAL A 116 8.59 -6.75 -10.11
N PHE A 117 8.90 -6.91 -11.40
CA PHE A 117 9.49 -5.86 -12.22
C PHE A 117 8.45 -4.89 -12.79
N GLU A 118 7.19 -5.30 -12.93
CA GLU A 118 6.05 -4.42 -13.25
C GLU A 118 5.65 -3.54 -12.05
N MET A 119 5.90 -4.01 -10.81
CA MET A 119 5.67 -3.21 -9.62
C MET A 119 6.39 -1.85 -9.71
N GLY A 120 5.71 -0.78 -9.33
CA GLY A 120 6.34 0.54 -9.29
C GLY A 120 7.52 0.55 -8.31
N ALA A 121 8.74 0.84 -8.78
CA ALA A 121 9.94 0.84 -7.94
C ALA A 121 9.81 1.74 -6.69
N ASN A 122 9.12 2.88 -6.84
CA ASN A 122 8.85 3.85 -5.77
C ASN A 122 7.45 3.70 -5.14
N SER A 123 6.84 2.52 -5.25
CA SER A 123 5.56 2.24 -4.60
C SER A 123 5.68 2.38 -3.08
N ALA A 124 4.54 2.62 -2.41
CA ALA A 124 4.52 2.68 -0.96
C ALA A 124 4.99 1.33 -0.38
N ALA A 125 5.87 1.38 0.60
CA ALA A 125 6.34 0.18 1.29
C ALA A 125 5.20 -0.44 2.11
N GLY A 126 5.24 -1.77 2.25
CA GLY A 126 4.36 -2.51 3.13
C GLY A 126 4.70 -2.28 4.62
N PRO A 127 4.02 -3.00 5.54
CA PRO A 127 4.34 -2.99 6.96
C PRO A 127 5.79 -3.40 7.29
N ASP A 128 6.42 -4.12 6.37
CA ASP A 128 7.82 -4.57 6.42
C ASP A 128 8.85 -3.47 6.10
N GLY A 129 8.40 -2.35 5.51
CA GLY A 129 9.26 -1.24 5.13
C GLY A 129 10.00 -1.41 3.80
N PHE A 130 9.75 -2.48 3.03
CA PHE A 130 10.35 -2.69 1.71
C PHE A 130 9.43 -2.20 0.60
N ASN A 131 9.99 -1.51 -0.39
CA ASN A 131 9.28 -1.04 -1.58
C ASN A 131 9.72 -1.83 -2.83
N GLY A 132 9.09 -1.57 -3.99
CA GLY A 132 9.40 -2.27 -5.24
C GLY A 132 10.89 -2.23 -5.63
N THR A 133 11.60 -1.15 -5.30
CA THR A 133 13.05 -1.03 -5.57
C THR A 133 13.85 -2.13 -4.86
N PHE A 134 13.48 -2.50 -3.63
CA PHE A 134 14.14 -3.58 -2.91
C PHE A 134 13.96 -4.90 -3.65
N PHE A 135 12.72 -5.28 -3.96
CA PHE A 135 12.44 -6.56 -4.63
C PHE A 135 13.10 -6.67 -6.01
N GLN A 136 13.14 -5.57 -6.77
CA GLN A 136 13.79 -5.54 -8.09
C GLN A 136 15.32 -5.62 -7.99
N LYS A 137 15.95 -4.87 -7.06
CA LYS A 137 17.41 -4.85 -6.95
C LYS A 137 17.99 -6.06 -6.24
N CYS A 138 17.24 -6.64 -5.31
CA CYS A 138 17.66 -7.81 -4.54
C CYS A 138 17.14 -9.12 -5.14
N TRP A 139 16.48 -9.08 -6.31
CA TRP A 139 15.87 -10.25 -6.95
C TRP A 139 16.82 -11.46 -6.99
N ASP A 140 18.07 -11.29 -7.45
CA ASP A 140 19.02 -12.40 -7.55
C ASP A 140 19.40 -13.03 -6.21
N ILE A 141 19.18 -12.32 -5.10
CA ILE A 141 19.42 -12.80 -3.73
C ILE A 141 18.18 -13.50 -3.17
N ILE A 142 16.99 -12.94 -3.39
CA ILE A 142 15.75 -13.38 -2.71
C ILE A 142 14.81 -14.23 -3.59
N LYS A 143 15.11 -14.39 -4.89
CA LYS A 143 14.22 -15.08 -5.85
C LYS A 143 13.83 -16.48 -5.41
N GLU A 144 14.76 -17.24 -4.83
CA GLU A 144 14.52 -18.62 -4.40
C GLU A 144 13.56 -18.63 -3.21
N ASP A 145 13.76 -17.74 -2.24
CA ASP A 145 12.89 -17.62 -1.06
C ASP A 145 11.47 -17.21 -1.47
N ILE A 146 11.33 -16.28 -2.41
CA ILE A 146 10.03 -15.83 -2.92
C ILE A 146 9.34 -16.94 -3.73
N THR A 147 10.07 -17.62 -4.62
CA THR A 147 9.50 -18.66 -5.49
C THR A 147 9.06 -19.87 -4.67
N ASN A 148 9.77 -20.22 -3.60
CA ASN A 148 9.38 -21.31 -2.70
C ASN A 148 8.27 -20.94 -1.72
N PHE A 149 8.02 -19.64 -1.51
CA PHE A 149 6.95 -19.16 -0.62
C PHE A 149 5.58 -19.20 -1.29
N VAL A 150 5.54 -18.95 -2.61
CA VAL A 150 4.33 -18.95 -3.45
C VAL A 150 3.92 -20.39 -3.76
#